data_AF-A0A5J4QY85-F1
#
_entry.id   AF-A0A5J4QY85-F1
#
_cell.length_a   1.000
_cell.length_b   1.000
_cell.length_c   1.000
_cell.angle_alpha   90.00
_cell.angle_beta   90.00
_cell.angle_gamma   90.00
#
_symmetry.space_group_name_H-M   'P 1'
#
loop_
_entity.id
_entity.type
_entity.pdbx_description
1 polymer ?
#
loop_
_entity_poly.entity_id
_entity_poly.type
_entity_poly.pdbx_seq_one_letter_code
_entity_poly.pdbx_strand_id
1 'polypeptide(L)'
;MSAWKLLFNLSFRRTQVYRYDGNINIKKESELESDRLLSLILSLDYNNQNILTDVIDNKKVYSIDISINEEHKTTSQAYLTEKLKDFYDQMKYSRVEFKSVYKEIILQWSKLYAIDFSNNLHNDNHDDLHELALNYLVYKTLRVTWQYNEYSFFYSDLVNNNRKHPLLINELVQRIDEDKSHITLKIRQAISYLLCHHIILNEEELIKTIGERIDKALKKDLGNNILLFQKEAKMNSKNSLNLMATDGGAANNFRPTVIDMLPPPFFNIEMNLKDKEDGDNTFKFSTLSSGEKQMTYTIGTILYHLNNVDSVRERGESDDIYYKHINIILEEIELYYHPEMQRKLITHIINNIKKLNLKTKSIQILLVTHSPFVLSDIPKNNVLYLDQGRPCKENDSESFGANIFELLKDSFYLKDGPIGVHSYKILTEMFEKLNKKRLSKKEFDAVKDMTQYIGEPFLKEELEKLIELKKKDYATNKNSKSKKV
;
A
#
# COMPACT_ATOMS: atom_id res chain seq x y z
N MET A 1 29.49 12.23 -12.42
CA MET A 1 28.85 12.35 -11.08
C MET A 1 27.52 13.14 -11.11
N SER A 2 27.29 14.04 -12.07
CA SER A 2 26.04 14.83 -12.21
C SER A 2 24.85 14.06 -12.79
N ALA A 3 25.06 13.20 -13.79
CA ALA A 3 23.99 12.40 -14.42
C ALA A 3 23.35 11.37 -13.48
N TRP A 4 24.15 10.78 -12.57
CA TRP A 4 23.66 9.86 -11.55
C TRP A 4 22.80 10.55 -10.49
N LYS A 5 23.08 11.81 -10.14
CA LYS A 5 22.23 12.62 -9.23
C LYS A 5 20.88 12.97 -9.85
N LEU A 6 20.83 13.20 -11.16
CA LEU A 6 19.59 13.49 -11.89
C LEU A 6 18.71 12.22 -12.02
N LEU A 7 19.32 11.08 -12.36
CA LEU A 7 18.66 9.78 -12.41
C LEU A 7 18.19 9.30 -11.03
N PHE A 8 18.99 9.53 -9.98
CA PHE A 8 18.56 9.32 -8.60
C PHE A 8 17.34 10.20 -8.30
N ASN A 9 17.37 11.51 -8.56
CA ASN A 9 16.25 12.40 -8.20
C ASN A 9 14.95 12.13 -8.96
N LEU A 10 15.00 11.73 -10.23
CA LEU A 10 13.81 11.49 -11.05
C LEU A 10 13.16 10.12 -10.78
N SER A 11 13.96 9.08 -10.49
CA SER A 11 13.46 7.74 -10.18
C SER A 11 13.06 7.59 -8.70
N PHE A 12 13.86 8.09 -7.76
CA PHE A 12 13.59 7.96 -6.32
C PHE A 12 12.45 8.84 -5.80
N ARG A 13 12.12 9.95 -6.48
CA ARG A 13 10.93 10.76 -6.12
C ARG A 13 9.62 9.96 -6.24
N ARG A 14 9.63 8.76 -6.87
CA ARG A 14 8.46 7.88 -7.01
C ARG A 14 8.46 6.57 -6.17
N THR A 15 9.57 6.12 -5.58
CA THR A 15 9.61 4.91 -4.71
C THR A 15 9.79 5.24 -3.20
N GLN A 16 8.96 4.63 -2.34
CA GLN A 16 8.51 5.18 -1.04
C GLN A 16 9.31 4.77 0.22
N VAL A 17 10.10 3.70 0.18
CA VAL A 17 10.45 2.95 1.42
C VAL A 17 11.56 3.56 2.31
N TYR A 18 12.39 4.50 1.82
CA TYR A 18 13.57 5.00 2.56
C TYR A 18 13.62 6.51 2.82
N ARG A 19 12.46 7.20 2.84
CA ARG A 19 12.40 8.67 2.73
C ARG A 19 12.46 9.48 4.05
N TYR A 20 12.52 8.83 5.21
CA TYR A 20 12.63 9.48 6.53
C TYR A 20 13.87 9.00 7.29
N ASP A 21 15.05 9.05 6.66
CA ASP A 21 16.30 8.54 7.25
C ASP A 21 16.19 7.10 7.79
N GLY A 22 15.44 6.25 7.07
CA GLY A 22 15.18 4.86 7.44
C GLY A 22 13.98 4.63 8.38
N ASN A 23 13.22 5.68 8.76
CA ASN A 23 12.04 5.52 9.61
C ASN A 23 10.77 5.23 8.78
N ILE A 24 10.30 3.98 8.81
CA ILE A 24 9.11 3.54 8.07
C ILE A 24 7.86 3.87 8.88
N ASN A 25 7.04 4.80 8.38
CA ASN A 25 5.71 5.06 8.95
C ASN A 25 4.68 4.11 8.33
N ILE A 26 4.37 3.03 9.03
CA ILE A 26 3.48 1.94 8.57
C ILE A 26 2.09 2.47 8.19
N LYS A 27 1.52 3.41 8.97
CA LYS A 27 0.19 3.98 8.67
C LYS A 27 0.21 4.73 7.35
N LYS A 28 1.24 5.56 7.13
CA LYS A 28 1.39 6.31 5.89
C LYS A 28 1.62 5.39 4.68
N GLU A 29 2.41 4.33 4.82
CA GLU A 29 2.63 3.37 3.73
C GLU A 29 1.31 2.65 3.38
N SER A 30 0.54 2.22 4.38
CA SER A 30 -0.76 1.58 4.15
C SER A 30 -1.77 2.50 3.45
N GLU A 31 -1.82 3.79 3.80
CA GLU A 31 -2.63 4.79 3.09
C GLU A 31 -2.20 4.92 1.61
N LEU A 32 -0.90 4.90 1.33
CA LEU A 32 -0.35 5.00 -0.02
C LEU A 32 -0.59 3.73 -0.83
N GLU A 33 -0.46 2.54 -0.22
CA GLU A 33 -0.82 1.25 -0.82
C GLU A 33 -2.30 1.22 -1.23
N SER A 34 -3.18 1.75 -0.37
CA SER A 34 -4.61 1.88 -0.68
C SER A 34 -4.85 2.81 -1.87
N ASP A 35 -4.24 4.01 -1.88
CA ASP A 35 -4.36 4.96 -3.01
C ASP A 35 -3.86 4.32 -4.33
N ARG A 36 -2.73 3.61 -4.30
CA ARG A 36 -2.17 2.92 -5.48
C ARG A 36 -3.12 1.86 -6.01
N LEU A 37 -3.63 1.01 -5.13
CA LEU A 37 -4.56 -0.05 -5.48
C LEU A 37 -5.85 0.55 -6.08
N LEU A 38 -6.42 1.55 -5.41
CA LEU A 38 -7.63 2.23 -5.88
C LEU A 38 -7.41 2.90 -7.24
N SER A 39 -6.26 3.52 -7.46
CA SER A 39 -5.93 4.13 -8.76
C SER A 39 -5.91 3.11 -9.89
N LEU A 40 -5.42 1.88 -9.65
CA LEU A 40 -5.45 0.80 -10.63
C LEU A 40 -6.87 0.28 -10.88
N ILE A 41 -7.67 0.16 -9.81
CA ILE A 41 -9.06 -0.30 -9.90
C ILE A 41 -9.89 0.70 -10.71
N LEU A 42 -9.72 2.00 -10.49
CA LEU A 42 -10.49 3.03 -11.16
C LEU A 42 -9.94 3.45 -12.54
N SER A 43 -8.71 3.07 -12.87
CA SER A 43 -8.15 3.32 -14.20
C SER A 43 -8.81 2.44 -15.26
N LEU A 44 -9.07 3.00 -16.44
CA LEU A 44 -9.60 2.27 -17.58
C LEU A 44 -8.52 1.97 -18.62
N ASP A 45 -8.59 0.80 -19.24
CA ASP A 45 -7.79 0.43 -20.41
C ASP A 45 -8.38 1.03 -21.71
N TYR A 46 -7.72 0.77 -22.83
CA TYR A 46 -8.18 1.23 -24.16
C TYR A 46 -9.50 0.59 -24.63
N ASN A 47 -9.96 -0.49 -23.99
CA ASN A 47 -11.27 -1.09 -24.23
C ASN A 47 -12.33 -0.59 -23.24
N ASN A 48 -12.02 0.45 -22.46
CA ASN A 48 -12.91 1.05 -21.45
C ASN A 48 -13.28 0.05 -20.33
N GLN A 49 -12.35 -0.83 -19.98
CA GLN A 49 -12.46 -1.77 -18.85
C GLN A 49 -11.50 -1.37 -17.74
N ASN A 50 -11.91 -1.57 -16.49
CA ASN A 50 -11.04 -1.31 -15.34
C ASN A 50 -9.77 -2.18 -15.42
N ILE A 51 -8.59 -1.57 -15.25
CA ILE A 51 -7.28 -2.24 -15.42
C ILE A 51 -7.12 -3.39 -14.43
N LEU A 52 -7.55 -3.19 -13.18
CA LEU A 52 -7.48 -4.19 -12.12
C LEU A 52 -8.83 -4.35 -11.44
N THR A 53 -9.48 -5.48 -11.67
CA THR A 53 -10.71 -5.86 -10.94
C THR A 53 -10.47 -7.01 -9.99
N ASP A 54 -9.58 -7.94 -10.36
CA ASP A 54 -9.22 -9.08 -9.52
C ASP A 54 -8.17 -8.69 -8.49
N VAL A 55 -8.53 -8.77 -7.21
CA VAL A 55 -7.62 -8.43 -6.11
C VAL A 55 -6.97 -9.66 -5.50
N ILE A 56 -7.74 -10.75 -5.34
CA ILE A 56 -7.24 -12.01 -4.80
C ILE A 56 -8.06 -13.19 -5.33
N ASP A 57 -7.61 -14.43 -5.10
CA ASP A 57 -8.22 -15.69 -5.58
C ASP A 57 -9.75 -15.64 -5.63
N ASN A 58 -10.32 -15.77 -6.84
CA ASN A 58 -11.77 -15.76 -7.12
C ASN A 58 -12.55 -14.52 -6.64
N LYS A 59 -11.89 -13.45 -6.17
CA LYS A 59 -12.55 -12.24 -5.66
C LYS A 59 -12.25 -11.03 -6.53
N LYS A 60 -13.29 -10.33 -6.96
CA LYS A 60 -13.18 -9.09 -7.75
C LYS A 60 -13.82 -7.91 -7.04
N VAL A 61 -13.22 -6.74 -7.17
CA VAL A 61 -13.84 -5.47 -6.78
C VAL A 61 -14.93 -5.16 -7.80
N TYR A 62 -16.13 -4.85 -7.31
CA TYR A 62 -17.30 -4.59 -8.14
C TYR A 62 -17.85 -3.17 -7.93
N SER A 63 -17.89 -2.72 -6.68
CA SER A 63 -18.44 -1.42 -6.30
C SER A 63 -17.63 -0.81 -5.14
N ILE A 64 -17.87 0.47 -4.89
CA ILE A 64 -17.23 1.25 -3.84
C ILE A 64 -18.30 2.05 -3.10
N ASP A 65 -18.24 2.04 -1.78
CA ASP A 65 -18.99 2.95 -0.92
C ASP A 65 -18.15 4.20 -0.67
N ILE A 66 -18.73 5.38 -0.92
CA ILE A 66 -18.08 6.67 -0.66
C ILE A 66 -18.92 7.42 0.38
N SER A 67 -18.36 7.56 1.58
CA SER A 67 -18.98 8.29 2.69
C SER A 67 -18.09 9.43 3.16
N ILE A 68 -18.64 10.37 3.93
CA ILE A 68 -17.84 11.42 4.57
C ILE A 68 -17.04 10.77 5.71
N ASN A 69 -15.75 11.10 5.80
CA ASN A 69 -14.94 10.69 6.93
C ASN A 69 -15.38 11.49 8.18
N GLU A 70 -15.89 10.81 9.21
CA GLU A 70 -16.41 11.44 10.43
C GLU A 70 -15.35 12.29 11.15
N GLU A 71 -14.05 11.96 11.05
CA GLU A 71 -12.95 12.80 11.58
C GLU A 71 -12.87 14.19 10.94
N HIS A 72 -13.53 14.36 9.79
CA HIS A 72 -13.58 15.58 9.00
C HIS A 72 -14.96 16.25 9.02
N LYS A 73 -15.96 15.67 9.71
CA LYS A 73 -17.37 16.08 9.64
C LYS A 73 -17.76 17.24 10.56
N THR A 74 -16.95 17.57 11.57
CA THR A 74 -17.21 18.73 12.43
C THR A 74 -17.13 20.01 11.61
N THR A 75 -18.23 20.77 11.59
CA THR A 75 -18.40 22.09 10.96
C THR A 75 -17.08 22.85 10.80
N SER A 76 -16.63 22.93 9.55
CA SER A 76 -15.62 23.81 8.94
C SER A 76 -14.64 24.59 9.82
N GLN A 77 -15.11 25.44 10.74
CA GLN A 77 -14.24 26.21 11.64
C GLN A 77 -13.69 25.41 12.82
N ALA A 78 -14.46 24.50 13.42
CA ALA A 78 -14.01 23.71 14.57
C ALA A 78 -12.91 22.73 14.14
N TYR A 79 -13.09 22.07 12.98
CA TYR A 79 -12.08 21.20 12.38
C TYR A 79 -10.75 21.92 12.12
N LEU A 80 -10.79 23.10 11.48
CA LEU A 80 -9.59 23.89 11.24
C LEU A 80 -8.95 24.34 12.56
N THR A 81 -9.74 24.85 13.50
CA THR A 81 -9.25 25.34 14.81
C THR A 81 -8.56 24.23 15.59
N GLU A 82 -9.10 23.01 15.59
CA GLU A 82 -8.49 21.86 16.24
C GLU A 82 -7.20 21.43 15.54
N LYS A 83 -7.25 21.20 14.22
CA LYS A 83 -6.11 20.66 13.45
C LYS A 83 -4.97 21.65 13.26
N LEU A 84 -5.26 22.95 13.34
CA LEU A 84 -4.30 24.05 13.21
C LEU A 84 -4.07 24.78 14.54
N LYS A 85 -4.43 24.19 15.68
CA LYS A 85 -4.42 24.88 16.99
C LYS A 85 -3.12 25.63 17.25
N ASP A 86 -1.98 24.97 17.07
CA ASP A 86 -0.66 25.58 17.29
C ASP A 86 -0.42 26.76 16.34
N PHE A 87 -0.86 26.65 15.08
CA PHE A 87 -0.77 27.75 14.11
C PHE A 87 -1.68 28.92 14.51
N TYR A 88 -2.92 28.65 14.94
CA TYR A 88 -3.84 29.67 15.45
C TYR A 88 -3.29 30.38 16.67
N ASP A 89 -2.74 29.64 17.63
CA ASP A 89 -2.18 30.20 18.86
C ASP A 89 -1.03 31.15 18.52
N GLN A 90 -0.12 30.74 17.63
CA GLN A 90 0.99 31.58 17.16
C GLN A 90 0.52 32.83 16.40
N MET A 91 -0.47 32.70 15.52
CA MET A 91 -1.06 33.84 14.80
C MET A 91 -1.71 34.85 15.75
N LYS A 92 -2.34 34.38 16.84
CA LYS A 92 -2.97 35.22 17.85
C LYS A 92 -1.95 36.12 18.55
N TYR A 93 -0.77 35.60 18.88
CA TYR A 93 0.33 36.40 19.43
C TYR A 93 0.80 37.49 18.46
N SER A 94 0.87 37.15 17.17
CA SER A 94 1.31 38.05 16.10
C SER A 94 0.20 38.97 15.55
N ARG A 95 -0.99 38.96 16.14
CA ARG A 95 -2.18 39.75 15.73
C ARG A 95 -2.56 39.55 14.26
N VAL A 96 -2.40 38.33 13.74
CA VAL A 96 -2.80 37.95 12.38
C VAL A 96 -4.22 37.40 12.37
N GLU A 97 -5.09 37.89 11.48
CA GLU A 97 -6.42 37.32 11.31
C GLU A 97 -6.40 36.10 10.38
N PHE A 98 -6.68 34.91 10.91
CA PHE A 98 -6.74 33.67 10.12
C PHE A 98 -7.70 33.78 8.92
N LYS A 99 -8.82 34.48 9.07
CA LYS A 99 -9.80 34.71 7.99
C LYS A 99 -9.16 35.39 6.77
N SER A 100 -8.18 36.27 6.98
CA SER A 100 -7.43 36.90 5.90
C SER A 100 -6.53 35.89 5.19
N VAL A 101 -5.81 35.05 5.94
CA VAL A 101 -4.93 34.00 5.38
C VAL A 101 -5.74 32.94 4.62
N TYR A 102 -6.87 32.51 5.18
CA TYR A 102 -7.81 31.61 4.53
C TYR A 102 -8.26 32.15 3.16
N LYS A 103 -8.76 33.39 3.13
CA LYS A 103 -9.23 34.03 1.90
C LYS A 103 -8.11 34.17 0.87
N GLU A 104 -6.91 34.53 1.33
CA GLU A 104 -5.76 34.69 0.44
C GLU A 104 -5.30 33.35 -0.15
N ILE A 105 -5.28 32.26 0.62
CA ILE A 105 -4.96 30.92 0.10
C ILE A 105 -5.94 30.50 -0.98
N ILE A 106 -7.25 30.62 -0.72
CA ILE A 106 -8.28 30.30 -1.72
C ILE A 106 -8.11 31.19 -2.96
N LEU A 107 -7.89 32.49 -2.78
CA LEU A 107 -7.66 33.42 -3.88
C LEU A 107 -6.47 33.02 -4.75
N GLN A 108 -5.34 32.62 -4.17
CA GLN A 108 -4.15 32.26 -4.94
C GLN A 108 -4.33 30.94 -5.68
N TRP A 109 -4.96 29.93 -5.06
CA TRP A 109 -5.34 28.70 -5.77
C TRP A 109 -6.34 28.98 -6.91
N SER A 110 -7.33 29.84 -6.68
CA SER A 110 -8.30 30.27 -7.68
C SER A 110 -7.66 30.99 -8.86
N LYS A 111 -6.68 31.87 -8.60
CA LYS A 111 -5.90 32.52 -9.65
C LYS A 111 -5.08 31.51 -10.47
N LEU A 112 -4.42 30.56 -9.79
CA LEU A 112 -3.55 29.58 -10.44
C LEU A 112 -4.30 28.72 -11.47
N TYR A 113 -5.53 28.30 -11.14
CA TYR A 113 -6.38 27.50 -12.03
C TYR A 113 -7.43 28.33 -12.79
N ALA A 114 -7.39 29.66 -12.68
CA ALA A 114 -8.33 30.59 -13.29
C ALA A 114 -9.82 30.28 -13.04
N ILE A 115 -10.14 29.77 -11.84
CA ILE A 115 -11.49 29.37 -11.41
C ILE A 115 -11.76 29.96 -10.02
N ASP A 116 -12.94 30.55 -9.83
CA ASP A 116 -13.36 31.05 -8.53
C ASP A 116 -13.83 29.89 -7.64
N PHE A 117 -12.96 29.44 -6.74
CA PHE A 117 -13.29 28.39 -5.77
C PHE A 117 -14.18 28.88 -4.64
N SER A 118 -14.30 30.21 -4.45
CA SER A 118 -15.08 30.79 -3.35
C SER A 118 -16.58 30.84 -3.63
N ASN A 119 -16.97 30.84 -4.91
CA ASN A 119 -18.36 30.74 -5.32
C ASN A 119 -18.66 29.28 -5.69
N ASN A 120 -19.54 28.64 -4.93
CA ASN A 120 -20.09 27.35 -5.34
C ASN A 120 -21.00 27.61 -6.56
N LEU A 121 -20.54 27.23 -7.75
CA LEU A 121 -21.31 27.37 -8.99
C LEU A 121 -22.42 26.31 -9.12
N HIS A 122 -22.44 25.32 -8.23
CA HIS A 122 -23.41 24.24 -8.20
C HIS A 122 -24.44 24.48 -7.08
N ASN A 123 -25.57 25.10 -7.44
CA ASN A 123 -26.71 25.50 -6.58
C ASN A 123 -27.52 24.33 -5.95
N ASP A 124 -26.94 23.16 -5.74
CA ASP A 124 -27.63 22.02 -5.12
C ASP A 124 -27.05 21.73 -3.73
N ASN A 125 -27.66 20.78 -2.98
CA ASN A 125 -27.36 20.34 -1.59
C ASN A 125 -25.89 19.90 -1.30
N HIS A 126 -24.92 20.31 -2.10
CA HIS A 126 -23.49 20.06 -2.04
C HIS A 126 -22.66 21.18 -1.38
N ASP A 127 -23.29 22.26 -0.90
CA ASP A 127 -22.61 23.38 -0.23
C ASP A 127 -21.67 22.92 0.90
N ASP A 128 -22.11 21.94 1.71
CA ASP A 128 -21.32 21.41 2.82
C ASP A 128 -20.04 20.66 2.35
N LEU A 129 -20.10 19.95 1.21
CA LEU A 129 -18.95 19.21 0.68
C LEU A 129 -17.95 20.11 -0.02
N HIS A 130 -18.44 21.14 -0.73
CA HIS A 130 -17.57 22.16 -1.32
C HIS A 130 -16.82 22.92 -0.23
N GLU A 131 -17.54 23.35 0.82
CA GLU A 131 -16.92 24.01 1.97
C GLU A 131 -15.91 23.08 2.65
N LEU A 132 -16.23 21.79 2.84
CA LEU A 132 -15.31 20.80 3.39
C LEU A 132 -14.03 20.68 2.56
N ALA A 133 -14.14 20.65 1.24
CA ALA A 133 -13.01 20.59 0.32
C ALA A 133 -12.13 21.86 0.39
N LEU A 134 -12.73 23.05 0.48
CA LEU A 134 -12.00 24.30 0.67
C LEU A 134 -11.25 24.33 2.00
N ASN A 135 -11.90 23.93 3.09
CA ASN A 135 -11.25 23.85 4.40
C ASN A 135 -10.09 22.86 4.39
N TYR A 136 -10.29 21.69 3.77
CA TYR A 136 -9.22 20.71 3.64
C TYR A 136 -8.05 21.23 2.80
N LEU A 137 -8.32 21.94 1.70
CA LEU A 137 -7.30 22.55 0.85
C LEU A 137 -6.47 23.57 1.64
N VAL A 138 -7.12 24.46 2.39
CA VAL A 138 -6.43 25.45 3.24
C VAL A 138 -5.62 24.76 4.34
N TYR A 139 -6.24 23.82 5.04
CA TYR A 139 -5.58 23.01 6.07
C TYR A 139 -4.30 22.36 5.55
N LYS A 140 -4.38 21.67 4.41
CA LYS A 140 -3.23 20.96 3.84
C LYS A 140 -2.18 21.90 3.28
N THR A 141 -2.58 23.00 2.64
CA THR A 141 -1.65 24.04 2.16
C THR A 141 -0.80 24.56 3.32
N LEU A 142 -1.43 24.89 4.44
CA LEU A 142 -0.73 25.32 5.65
C LEU A 142 0.10 24.19 6.26
N ARG A 143 -0.46 22.98 6.40
CA ARG A 143 0.21 21.83 7.03
C ARG A 143 1.51 21.43 6.38
N VAL A 144 1.62 21.58 5.07
CA VAL A 144 2.89 21.34 4.36
C VAL A 144 4.02 22.19 4.93
N THR A 145 3.73 23.42 5.38
CA THR A 145 4.75 24.38 5.85
C THR A 145 5.49 23.94 7.11
N TRP A 146 4.88 23.24 8.07
CA TRP A 146 5.60 22.75 9.27
C TRP A 146 5.85 21.25 9.26
N GLN A 147 5.18 20.48 8.39
CA GLN A 147 5.38 19.04 8.31
C GLN A 147 6.64 18.67 7.51
N TYR A 148 7.08 19.53 6.58
CA TYR A 148 8.20 19.24 5.70
C TYR A 148 9.23 20.38 5.75
N ASN A 149 10.49 20.02 6.04
CA ASN A 149 11.58 20.98 6.25
C ASN A 149 11.76 21.95 5.07
N GLU A 150 11.53 21.48 3.84
CA GLU A 150 11.63 22.28 2.60
C GLU A 150 10.67 23.49 2.58
N TYR A 151 9.57 23.43 3.33
CA TYR A 151 8.55 24.47 3.40
C TYR A 151 8.54 25.23 4.75
N SER A 152 9.45 24.90 5.67
CA SER A 152 9.51 25.46 7.03
C SER A 152 9.67 26.96 7.09
N PHE A 153 10.34 27.57 6.11
CA PHE A 153 10.52 29.02 6.05
C PHE A 153 9.19 29.77 5.83
N PHE A 154 8.25 29.18 5.07
CA PHE A 154 6.92 29.77 4.87
C PHE A 154 6.15 29.85 6.18
N TYR A 155 6.28 28.84 7.04
CA TYR A 155 5.60 28.81 8.34
C TYR A 155 6.00 30.03 9.19
N SER A 156 7.30 30.26 9.35
CA SER A 156 7.81 31.37 10.16
C SER A 156 7.37 32.73 9.64
N ASP A 157 7.33 32.91 8.31
CA ASP A 157 6.93 34.19 7.72
C ASP A 157 5.42 34.41 7.75
N LEU A 158 4.61 33.36 7.55
CA LEU A 158 3.15 33.43 7.70
C LEU A 158 2.75 33.78 9.13
N VAL A 159 3.43 33.24 10.14
CA VAL A 159 3.11 33.53 11.54
C VAL A 159 3.49 34.95 11.94
N ASN A 160 4.58 35.51 11.39
CA ASN A 160 5.20 36.73 11.92
C ASN A 160 5.01 37.99 11.04
N ASN A 161 4.69 37.86 9.75
CA ASN A 161 4.79 38.97 8.78
C ASN A 161 3.49 39.26 8.00
N ASN A 162 2.55 39.99 8.62
CA ASN A 162 1.23 40.26 8.02
C ASN A 162 1.24 41.00 6.68
N ARG A 163 2.22 41.87 6.44
CA ARG A 163 2.27 42.72 5.25
C ARG A 163 2.68 41.99 3.98
N LYS A 164 3.21 40.76 4.09
CA LYS A 164 3.72 39.98 2.95
C LYS A 164 2.84 38.78 2.58
N HIS A 165 1.72 38.56 3.28
CA HIS A 165 0.83 37.40 3.09
C HIS A 165 0.49 37.12 1.62
N PRO A 166 0.02 38.09 0.80
CA PRO A 166 -0.36 37.78 -0.58
C PRO A 166 0.80 37.24 -1.45
N LEU A 167 2.00 37.83 -1.33
CA LEU A 167 3.16 37.42 -2.11
C LEU A 167 3.70 36.07 -1.63
N LEU A 168 3.78 35.89 -0.31
CA LEU A 168 4.28 34.66 0.32
C LEU A 168 3.36 33.47 0.05
N ILE A 169 2.05 33.67 0.14
CA ILE A 169 1.05 32.64 -0.13
C ILE A 169 1.04 32.28 -1.62
N ASN A 170 1.19 33.26 -2.52
CA ASN A 170 1.36 32.98 -3.95
C ASN A 170 2.59 32.10 -4.22
N GLU A 171 3.75 32.46 -3.65
CA GLU A 171 4.97 31.65 -3.80
C GLU A 171 4.80 30.24 -3.22
N LEU A 172 4.15 30.10 -2.06
CA LEU A 172 3.83 28.81 -1.45
C LEU A 172 2.95 27.95 -2.37
N VAL A 173 1.86 28.52 -2.89
CA VAL A 173 0.92 27.83 -3.78
C VAL A 173 1.61 27.39 -5.07
N GLN A 174 2.42 28.26 -5.68
CA GLN A 174 3.19 27.91 -6.88
C GLN A 174 4.15 26.74 -6.62
N ARG A 175 4.92 26.78 -5.52
CA ARG A 175 5.83 25.67 -5.18
C ARG A 175 5.09 24.36 -4.91
N ILE A 176 3.95 24.42 -4.24
CA ILE A 176 3.12 23.24 -3.98
C ILE A 176 2.57 22.65 -5.28
N ASP A 177 2.12 23.49 -6.22
CA ASP A 177 1.63 22.99 -7.52
C ASP A 177 2.76 22.37 -8.36
N GLU A 178 3.95 22.97 -8.36
CA GLU A 178 5.13 22.43 -9.04
C GLU A 178 5.61 21.09 -8.44
N ASP A 179 5.44 20.89 -7.13
CA ASP A 179 5.79 19.64 -6.45
C ASP A 179 4.77 18.55 -6.81
N LYS A 180 5.16 17.62 -7.70
CA LYS A 180 4.35 16.44 -8.06
C LYS A 180 4.61 15.21 -7.17
N SER A 181 5.28 15.38 -6.04
CA SER A 181 5.54 14.29 -5.10
C SER A 181 4.29 13.89 -4.29
N HIS A 182 4.45 12.87 -3.46
CA HIS A 182 3.43 12.44 -2.50
C HIS A 182 3.09 13.49 -1.42
N ILE A 183 3.94 14.51 -1.22
CA ILE A 183 3.74 15.58 -0.23
C ILE A 183 2.45 16.34 -0.52
N THR A 184 2.22 16.62 -1.80
CA THR A 184 1.11 17.44 -2.30
C THR A 184 -0.01 16.60 -2.91
N LEU A 185 0.11 15.26 -2.94
CA LEU A 185 -0.89 14.36 -3.54
C LEU A 185 -2.31 14.63 -3.01
N LYS A 186 -2.46 14.76 -1.68
CA LYS A 186 -3.78 15.03 -1.08
C LYS A 186 -4.30 16.44 -1.39
N ILE A 187 -3.42 17.40 -1.65
CA ILE A 187 -3.78 18.75 -2.13
C ILE A 187 -4.29 18.65 -3.58
N ARG A 188 -3.57 17.93 -4.45
CA ARG A 188 -3.99 17.71 -5.84
C ARG A 188 -5.30 16.94 -5.94
N GLN A 189 -5.57 16.00 -5.03
CA GLN A 189 -6.88 15.34 -4.91
C GLN A 189 -8.00 16.32 -4.56
N ALA A 190 -7.79 17.18 -3.56
CA ALA A 190 -8.78 18.19 -3.18
C ALA A 190 -9.04 19.20 -4.32
N ILE A 191 -7.98 19.64 -5.01
CA ILE A 191 -8.09 20.51 -6.19
C ILE A 191 -8.86 19.81 -7.31
N SER A 192 -8.53 18.54 -7.62
CA SER A 192 -9.24 17.76 -8.65
C SER A 192 -10.72 17.64 -8.34
N TYR A 193 -11.08 17.40 -7.07
CA TYR A 193 -12.47 17.39 -6.62
C TYR A 193 -13.16 18.75 -6.83
N LEU A 194 -12.54 19.85 -6.39
CA LEU A 194 -13.07 21.22 -6.56
C LEU A 194 -13.23 21.63 -8.03
N LEU A 195 -12.37 21.13 -8.91
CA LEU A 195 -12.41 21.43 -10.34
C LEU A 195 -13.46 20.62 -11.09
N CYS A 196 -13.65 19.35 -10.72
CA CYS A 196 -14.40 18.40 -11.53
C CYS A 196 -15.72 17.95 -10.91
N HIS A 197 -15.90 18.10 -9.59
CA HIS A 197 -17.04 17.57 -8.82
C HIS A 197 -17.39 16.12 -9.18
N HIS A 198 -16.35 15.34 -9.48
CA HIS A 198 -16.47 14.00 -10.07
C HIS A 198 -16.56 12.90 -9.03
N ILE A 199 -16.69 13.22 -7.73
CA ILE A 199 -16.92 12.27 -6.63
C ILE A 199 -18.30 12.54 -6.04
N ILE A 200 -19.11 11.49 -5.88
CA ILE A 200 -20.49 11.56 -5.41
C ILE A 200 -20.59 10.65 -4.19
N LEU A 201 -21.25 11.11 -3.13
CA LEU A 201 -21.58 10.27 -2.00
C LEU A 201 -22.61 9.23 -2.44
N ASN A 202 -22.27 7.96 -2.31
CA ASN A 202 -23.16 6.90 -2.70
C ASN A 202 -22.87 5.64 -1.88
N GLU A 203 -23.95 4.94 -1.54
CA GLU A 203 -23.87 3.56 -1.08
C GLU A 203 -23.80 2.69 -2.34
N GLU A 204 -22.68 2.00 -2.50
CA GLU A 204 -22.46 1.02 -3.55
C GLU A 204 -22.48 1.56 -5.01
N GLU A 205 -21.50 2.40 -5.38
CA GLU A 205 -21.31 2.79 -6.79
C GLU A 205 -20.37 1.84 -7.55
N LEU A 206 -20.75 1.44 -8.77
CA LEU A 206 -19.93 0.55 -9.60
C LEU A 206 -18.57 1.18 -9.95
N ILE A 207 -17.50 0.39 -9.84
CA ILE A 207 -16.14 0.86 -10.19
C ILE A 207 -16.01 1.32 -11.64
N LYS A 208 -16.81 0.74 -12.54
CA LYS A 208 -16.85 1.12 -13.95
C LYS A 208 -17.44 2.53 -14.13
N THR A 209 -18.54 2.82 -13.44
CA THR A 209 -19.19 4.13 -13.49
C THR A 209 -18.27 5.23 -12.95
N ILE A 210 -17.58 4.96 -11.83
CA ILE A 210 -16.59 5.89 -11.27
C ILE A 210 -15.42 6.07 -12.25
N GLY A 211 -14.88 4.97 -12.80
CA GLY A 211 -13.78 5.01 -13.78
C GLY A 211 -14.12 5.83 -15.02
N GLU A 212 -15.33 5.67 -15.59
CA GLU A 212 -15.80 6.43 -16.75
C GLU A 212 -15.94 7.93 -16.45
N ARG A 213 -16.40 8.28 -15.24
CA ARG A 213 -16.45 9.68 -14.77
C ARG A 213 -15.06 10.28 -14.66
N ILE A 214 -14.10 9.54 -14.10
CA ILE A 214 -12.70 9.97 -13.98
C ILE A 214 -12.09 10.14 -15.37
N ASP A 215 -12.19 9.14 -16.25
CA ASP A 215 -11.64 9.20 -17.62
C ASP A 215 -12.23 10.38 -18.41
N LYS A 216 -13.55 10.60 -18.32
CA LYS A 216 -14.21 11.77 -18.91
C LYS A 216 -13.66 13.09 -18.35
N ALA A 217 -13.42 13.16 -17.04
CA ALA A 217 -12.87 14.36 -16.42
C ALA A 217 -11.39 14.60 -16.79
N LEU A 218 -10.59 13.54 -16.96
CA LEU A 218 -9.21 13.62 -17.45
C LEU A 218 -9.12 14.08 -18.91
N LYS A 219 -10.08 13.64 -19.75
CA LYS A 219 -10.16 14.02 -21.17
C LYS A 219 -10.77 15.40 -21.41
N LYS A 220 -11.49 15.96 -20.43
CA LYS A 220 -11.97 17.33 -20.51
C LYS A 220 -10.75 18.25 -20.50
N ASP A 221 -10.56 18.98 -21.59
CA ASP A 221 -9.66 20.12 -21.61
C ASP A 221 -10.24 21.19 -20.66
N LEU A 222 -9.77 21.18 -19.40
CA LEU A 222 -10.19 22.17 -18.40
C LEU A 222 -9.87 23.60 -18.86
N GLY A 223 -8.89 23.79 -19.75
CA GLY A 223 -8.54 25.08 -20.35
C GLY A 223 -9.69 25.73 -21.11
N ASN A 224 -10.51 24.94 -21.82
CA ASN A 224 -11.59 25.47 -22.66
C ASN A 224 -12.86 25.84 -21.88
N ASN A 225 -13.15 25.16 -20.77
CA ASN A 225 -14.31 25.49 -19.94
C ASN A 225 -14.08 26.76 -19.10
N ILE A 226 -12.83 27.07 -18.72
CA ILE A 226 -12.46 28.32 -18.04
C ILE A 226 -12.92 29.55 -18.84
N LEU A 227 -12.80 29.52 -20.18
CA LEU A 227 -13.21 30.63 -21.06
C LEU A 227 -14.74 30.81 -21.12
N LEU A 228 -15.49 29.72 -21.00
CA LEU A 228 -16.97 29.72 -20.97
C LEU A 228 -17.47 30.24 -19.61
N PHE A 229 -16.87 29.77 -18.52
CA PHE A 229 -17.21 30.18 -17.15
C PHE A 229 -16.87 31.65 -16.86
N GLN A 230 -15.77 32.17 -17.40
CA GLN A 230 -15.43 33.60 -17.31
C GLN A 230 -16.43 34.49 -18.07
N LYS A 231 -17.01 34.00 -19.17
CA LYS A 231 -18.05 34.72 -19.92
C LYS A 231 -19.36 34.81 -19.13
N GLU A 232 -19.76 33.72 -18.47
CA GLU A 232 -20.98 33.68 -17.67
C GLU A 232 -20.85 34.50 -16.37
N ALA A 233 -19.69 34.44 -15.70
CA ALA A 233 -19.41 35.22 -14.49
C ALA A 233 -19.36 36.75 -14.74
N LYS A 234 -18.85 37.18 -15.91
CA LYS A 234 -18.90 38.59 -16.33
C LYS A 234 -20.32 39.10 -16.58
N MET A 235 -21.27 38.22 -16.95
CA MET A 235 -22.66 38.62 -17.16
C MET A 235 -23.46 38.76 -15.86
N ASN A 236 -23.07 38.08 -14.78
CA ASN A 236 -23.91 37.93 -13.58
C ASN A 236 -23.44 38.70 -12.31
N SER A 237 -22.32 39.44 -12.33
CA SER A 237 -21.79 40.07 -11.11
C SER A 237 -21.29 41.52 -11.28
N LYS A 238 -21.86 42.44 -10.48
CA LYS A 238 -21.33 43.80 -10.24
C LYS A 238 -20.05 43.82 -9.37
N ASN A 239 -19.63 42.67 -8.84
CA ASN A 239 -18.39 42.47 -8.09
C ASN A 239 -17.56 41.38 -8.77
N SER A 240 -17.26 41.54 -10.07
CA SER A 240 -16.31 40.66 -10.72
C SER A 240 -14.92 40.95 -10.17
N LEU A 241 -14.32 39.97 -9.48
CA LEU A 241 -12.88 39.94 -9.32
C LEU A 241 -12.30 40.07 -10.74
N ASN A 242 -11.51 41.11 -10.99
CA ASN A 242 -10.73 41.21 -12.21
C ASN A 242 -9.69 40.09 -12.19
N LEU A 243 -10.11 38.89 -12.59
CA LEU A 243 -9.25 37.81 -13.04
C LEU A 243 -8.58 38.34 -14.31
N MET A 244 -7.53 39.16 -14.14
CA MET A 244 -6.63 39.46 -15.24
C MET A 244 -6.08 38.11 -15.67
N ALA A 245 -6.39 37.69 -16.89
CA ALA A 245 -5.57 36.73 -17.59
C ALA A 245 -4.16 37.33 -17.55
N THR A 246 -3.31 36.81 -16.67
CA THR A 246 -1.89 37.07 -16.79
C THR A 246 -1.53 36.51 -18.15
N ASP A 247 -1.18 37.40 -19.06
CA ASP A 247 -0.73 37.07 -20.41
C ASP A 247 0.24 35.88 -20.33
N GLY A 248 -0.23 34.70 -20.74
CA GLY A 248 0.61 33.54 -21.07
C GLY A 248 0.94 32.48 -20.00
N GLY A 249 0.31 32.38 -18.82
CA GLY A 249 0.74 31.39 -17.80
C GLY A 249 -0.36 30.66 -17.03
N ALA A 250 -0.23 29.34 -16.92
CA ALA A 250 -0.85 28.42 -15.94
C ALA A 250 -2.23 27.76 -16.22
N ALA A 251 -3.21 28.40 -16.89
CA ALA A 251 -4.49 27.71 -17.17
C ALA A 251 -4.35 26.43 -18.04
N ASN A 252 -3.22 26.26 -18.74
CA ASN A 252 -2.97 25.17 -19.68
C ASN A 252 -2.22 23.94 -19.11
N ASN A 253 -1.86 23.91 -17.81
CA ASN A 253 -0.91 22.89 -17.30
C ASN A 253 -1.46 21.92 -16.25
N PHE A 254 -2.72 22.03 -15.81
CA PHE A 254 -3.28 21.01 -14.92
C PHE A 254 -3.55 19.71 -15.68
N ARG A 255 -2.59 18.78 -15.60
CA ARG A 255 -2.68 17.43 -16.16
C ARG A 255 -2.77 16.41 -15.01
N PRO A 256 -3.93 16.30 -14.34
CA PRO A 256 -4.11 15.31 -13.29
C PRO A 256 -3.96 13.90 -13.86
N THR A 257 -3.50 12.99 -13.02
CA THR A 257 -3.52 11.56 -13.29
C THR A 257 -4.65 10.90 -12.49
N VAL A 258 -4.95 9.62 -12.74
CA VAL A 258 -6.03 8.91 -12.02
C VAL A 258 -5.84 8.96 -10.50
N ILE A 259 -4.60 8.89 -9.99
CA ILE A 259 -4.33 8.99 -8.55
C ILE A 259 -4.68 10.37 -7.97
N ASP A 260 -4.55 11.43 -8.78
CA ASP A 260 -4.96 12.78 -8.41
C ASP A 260 -6.49 12.95 -8.44
N MET A 261 -7.19 12.08 -9.17
CA MET A 261 -8.66 12.06 -9.25
C MET A 261 -9.32 11.17 -8.19
N LEU A 262 -8.56 10.56 -7.27
CA LEU A 262 -9.15 9.76 -6.20
C LEU A 262 -9.88 10.63 -5.17
N PRO A 263 -10.87 10.08 -4.45
CA PRO A 263 -11.53 10.81 -3.37
C PRO A 263 -10.51 11.34 -2.35
N PRO A 264 -10.54 12.63 -2.03
CA PRO A 264 -9.69 13.20 -1.00
C PRO A 264 -9.93 12.56 0.39
N PRO A 265 -9.00 12.67 1.36
CA PRO A 265 -9.10 11.99 2.67
C PRO A 265 -10.25 12.42 3.59
N PHE A 266 -10.99 13.46 3.23
CA PHE A 266 -12.25 13.80 3.89
C PHE A 266 -13.41 12.89 3.45
N PHE A 267 -13.19 12.00 2.49
CA PHE A 267 -14.03 10.83 2.22
C PHE A 267 -13.42 9.57 2.82
N ASN A 268 -14.29 8.65 3.21
CA ASN A 268 -13.97 7.26 3.49
C ASN A 268 -14.39 6.39 2.31
N ILE A 269 -13.57 5.39 1.98
CA ILE A 269 -13.73 4.53 0.81
C ILE A 269 -13.73 3.08 1.28
N GLU A 270 -14.82 2.36 1.05
CA GLU A 270 -14.89 0.91 1.26
C GLU A 270 -15.10 0.20 -0.08
N MET A 271 -14.22 -0.75 -0.41
CA MET A 271 -14.36 -1.53 -1.64
C MET A 271 -15.21 -2.77 -1.37
N ASN A 272 -16.22 -3.00 -2.20
CA ASN A 272 -17.08 -4.17 -2.14
C ASN A 272 -16.62 -5.22 -3.16
N LEU A 273 -16.42 -6.43 -2.64
CA LEU A 273 -15.90 -7.59 -3.36
C LEU A 273 -17.03 -8.57 -3.65
N LYS A 274 -16.96 -9.22 -4.81
CA LYS A 274 -17.80 -10.36 -5.18
C LYS A 274 -16.94 -11.58 -5.49
N ASP A 275 -17.43 -12.74 -5.12
CA ASP A 275 -16.87 -13.99 -5.62
C ASP A 275 -17.20 -14.14 -7.12
N LYS A 276 -16.27 -14.73 -7.88
CA LYS A 276 -16.46 -15.03 -9.30
C LYS A 276 -17.36 -16.25 -9.49
N GLU A 277 -17.35 -17.17 -8.54
CA GLU A 277 -18.13 -18.41 -8.57
C GLU A 277 -19.51 -18.21 -7.92
N ASP A 278 -19.57 -17.39 -6.85
CA ASP A 278 -20.80 -17.05 -6.12
C ASP A 278 -21.07 -15.53 -6.17
N GLY A 279 -21.67 -15.07 -7.27
CA GLY A 279 -21.82 -13.65 -7.61
C GLY A 279 -22.86 -12.85 -6.81
N ASP A 280 -23.61 -13.52 -5.94
CA ASP A 280 -24.65 -12.88 -5.12
C ASP A 280 -24.11 -12.39 -3.77
N ASN A 281 -23.07 -13.03 -3.24
CA ASN A 281 -22.48 -12.63 -1.97
C ASN A 281 -21.45 -11.51 -2.14
N THR A 282 -21.79 -10.33 -1.59
CA THR A 282 -20.87 -9.19 -1.46
C THR A 282 -20.23 -9.16 -0.08
N PHE A 283 -18.93 -8.92 -0.02
CA PHE A 283 -18.22 -8.69 1.23
C PHE A 283 -17.23 -7.54 1.10
N LYS A 284 -16.88 -6.95 2.24
CA LYS A 284 -16.07 -5.74 2.32
C LYS A 284 -14.58 -6.06 2.20
N PHE A 285 -13.80 -5.22 1.52
CA PHE A 285 -12.34 -5.39 1.44
C PHE A 285 -11.71 -5.36 2.84
N SER A 286 -12.26 -4.56 3.74
CA SER A 286 -11.86 -4.52 5.15
C SER A 286 -12.01 -5.85 5.89
N THR A 287 -12.83 -6.80 5.41
CA THR A 287 -12.97 -8.13 6.04
C THR A 287 -11.97 -9.17 5.52
N LEU A 288 -11.13 -8.84 4.54
CA LEU A 288 -10.04 -9.71 4.11
C LEU A 288 -9.05 -9.95 5.25
N SER A 289 -8.45 -11.15 5.28
CA SER A 289 -7.37 -11.47 6.21
C SER A 289 -6.15 -10.58 5.98
N SER A 290 -5.28 -10.45 7.00
CA SER A 290 -4.05 -9.65 6.88
C SER A 290 -3.16 -10.11 5.72
N GLY A 291 -2.99 -11.43 5.56
CA GLY A 291 -2.24 -12.00 4.44
C GLY A 291 -2.85 -11.66 3.09
N GLU A 292 -4.18 -11.78 2.94
CA GLU A 292 -4.89 -11.42 1.70
C GLU A 292 -4.71 -9.93 1.35
N LYS A 293 -4.85 -9.04 2.33
CA LYS A 293 -4.63 -7.60 2.15
C LYS A 293 -3.18 -7.32 1.76
N GLN A 294 -2.21 -7.89 2.46
CA GLN A 294 -0.79 -7.69 2.20
C GLN A 294 -0.42 -8.15 0.78
N MET A 295 -0.90 -9.33 0.35
CA MET A 295 -0.69 -9.81 -1.01
C MET A 295 -1.30 -8.85 -2.04
N THR A 296 -2.55 -8.42 -1.82
CA THR A 296 -3.23 -7.49 -2.73
C THR A 296 -2.49 -6.16 -2.83
N TYR A 297 -2.08 -5.57 -1.70
CA TYR A 297 -1.34 -4.31 -1.68
C TYR A 297 0.06 -4.43 -2.29
N THR A 298 0.76 -5.54 -2.04
CA THR A 298 2.09 -5.80 -2.62
C THR A 298 2.00 -5.89 -4.15
N ILE A 299 1.08 -6.73 -4.65
CA ILE A 299 0.86 -6.88 -6.09
C ILE A 299 0.38 -5.56 -6.69
N GLY A 300 -0.63 -4.91 -6.09
CA GLY A 300 -1.13 -3.61 -6.53
C GLY A 300 -0.03 -2.54 -6.61
N THR A 301 0.89 -2.52 -5.65
CA THR A 301 2.04 -1.61 -5.66
C THR A 301 3.00 -1.92 -6.81
N ILE A 302 3.32 -3.19 -7.06
CA ILE A 302 4.14 -3.61 -8.22
C ILE A 302 3.48 -3.15 -9.52
N LEU A 303 2.18 -3.45 -9.69
CA LEU A 303 1.43 -3.09 -10.90
C LEU A 303 1.37 -1.57 -11.10
N TYR A 304 1.13 -0.81 -10.03
CA TYR A 304 1.06 0.65 -10.07
C TYR A 304 2.39 1.24 -10.54
N HIS A 305 3.51 0.76 -10.01
CA HIS A 305 4.82 1.23 -10.42
C HIS A 305 5.16 0.82 -11.86
N LEU A 306 4.80 -0.39 -12.29
CA LEU A 306 4.98 -0.82 -13.68
C LEU A 306 4.17 0.04 -14.66
N ASN A 307 2.88 0.26 -14.37
CA ASN A 307 2.00 1.08 -15.20
C ASN A 307 2.51 2.54 -15.29
N ASN A 308 2.98 3.09 -14.18
CA ASN A 308 3.54 4.44 -14.15
C ASN A 308 4.85 4.57 -14.94
N VAL A 309 5.72 3.57 -14.91
CA VAL A 309 6.98 3.58 -15.68
C VAL A 309 6.68 3.46 -17.19
N ASP A 310 5.70 2.65 -17.58
CA ASP A 310 5.35 2.48 -18.99
C ASP A 310 4.59 3.68 -19.57
N SER A 311 3.72 4.34 -18.79
CA SER A 311 2.93 5.51 -19.22
C SER A 311 3.76 6.76 -19.56
N VAL A 312 5.04 6.82 -19.18
CA VAL A 312 5.94 7.93 -19.53
C VAL A 312 6.03 8.10 -21.06
N ARG A 313 5.90 7.00 -21.83
CA ARG A 313 5.94 7.06 -23.31
C ARG A 313 4.82 7.88 -23.94
N GLU A 314 3.68 8.00 -23.27
CA GLU A 314 2.48 8.60 -23.84
C GLU A 314 2.44 10.12 -23.70
N ARG A 315 3.35 10.70 -22.90
CA ARG A 315 3.35 12.14 -22.59
C ARG A 315 4.11 12.99 -23.61
N GLY A 316 4.93 12.39 -24.46
CA GLY A 316 5.48 13.03 -25.66
C GLY A 316 6.38 14.25 -25.42
N GLU A 317 6.87 14.46 -24.20
CA GLU A 317 7.83 15.53 -23.91
C GLU A 317 9.24 15.09 -24.36
N SER A 318 9.97 16.01 -24.99
CA SER A 318 11.20 15.75 -25.75
C SER A 318 12.37 15.17 -24.95
N ASP A 319 12.30 15.16 -23.61
CA ASP A 319 13.35 14.72 -22.69
C ASP A 319 12.97 13.47 -21.85
N ASP A 320 11.82 12.84 -22.11
CA ASP A 320 11.36 11.69 -21.32
C ASP A 320 12.21 10.43 -21.59
N ILE A 321 12.86 9.91 -20.53
CA ILE A 321 13.65 8.68 -20.59
C ILE A 321 12.71 7.48 -20.60
N TYR A 322 12.72 6.75 -21.71
CA TYR A 322 11.96 5.54 -21.89
C TYR A 322 12.71 4.29 -21.41
N TYR A 323 12.08 3.50 -20.52
CA TYR A 323 12.63 2.25 -19.98
C TYR A 323 12.16 1.00 -20.75
N LYS A 324 13.05 0.41 -21.55
CA LYS A 324 12.78 -0.83 -22.30
C LYS A 324 12.77 -2.08 -21.43
N HIS A 325 13.53 -2.05 -20.35
CA HIS A 325 13.81 -3.18 -19.49
C HIS A 325 13.58 -2.75 -18.04
N ILE A 326 12.82 -3.55 -17.30
CA ILE A 326 12.52 -3.29 -15.89
C ILE A 326 13.06 -4.44 -15.07
N ASN A 327 13.77 -4.14 -13.99
CA ASN A 327 14.18 -5.11 -12.99
C ASN A 327 13.39 -4.85 -11.71
N ILE A 328 12.69 -5.87 -11.22
CA ILE A 328 11.93 -5.85 -9.98
C ILE A 328 12.71 -6.69 -8.97
N ILE A 329 13.04 -6.09 -7.82
CA ILE A 329 13.70 -6.78 -6.71
C ILE A 329 12.70 -6.85 -5.56
N LEU A 330 12.42 -8.06 -5.09
CA LEU A 330 11.48 -8.33 -4.01
C LEU A 330 12.21 -9.11 -2.93
N GLU A 331 12.22 -8.57 -1.71
CA GLU A 331 12.85 -9.18 -0.55
C GLU A 331 11.76 -9.66 0.40
N GLU A 332 11.70 -10.98 0.59
CA GLU A 332 10.86 -11.67 1.58
C GLU A 332 9.39 -11.20 1.60
N ILE A 333 8.84 -10.91 0.41
CA ILE A 333 7.49 -10.37 0.28
C ILE A 333 6.40 -11.34 0.75
N GLU A 334 6.73 -12.62 0.81
CA GLU A 334 5.88 -13.71 1.25
C GLU A 334 5.90 -13.95 2.76
N LEU A 335 6.69 -13.16 3.52
CA LEU A 335 6.63 -13.19 4.98
C LEU A 335 5.19 -12.95 5.44
N TYR A 336 4.74 -13.80 6.35
CA TYR A 336 3.39 -13.80 6.95
C TYR A 336 2.27 -14.30 6.03
N TYR A 337 2.56 -14.72 4.80
CA TYR A 337 1.57 -15.37 3.96
C TYR A 337 1.32 -16.79 4.45
N HIS A 338 0.05 -17.22 4.37
CA HIS A 338 -0.31 -18.62 4.54
C HIS A 338 0.44 -19.48 3.50
N PRO A 339 0.90 -20.70 3.80
CA PRO A 339 1.65 -21.53 2.86
C PRO A 339 1.01 -21.67 1.47
N GLU A 340 -0.32 -21.84 1.41
CA GLU A 340 -1.05 -21.86 0.13
C GLU A 340 -0.91 -20.58 -0.69
N MET A 341 -0.82 -19.42 -0.05
CA MET A 341 -0.60 -18.14 -0.72
C MET A 341 0.84 -18.02 -1.21
N GLN A 342 1.82 -18.52 -0.45
CA GLN A 342 3.23 -18.57 -0.90
C GLN A 342 3.37 -19.44 -2.15
N ARG A 343 2.70 -20.60 -2.18
CA ARG A 343 2.67 -21.51 -3.34
C ARG A 343 2.06 -20.85 -4.59
N LYS A 344 1.15 -19.90 -4.44
CA LYS A 344 0.50 -19.21 -5.57
C LYS A 344 1.21 -17.90 -5.97
N LEU A 345 2.23 -17.47 -5.22
CA LEU A 345 2.83 -16.14 -5.35
C LEU A 345 3.32 -15.83 -6.77
N ILE A 346 4.12 -16.73 -7.35
CA ILE A 346 4.69 -16.54 -8.69
C ILE A 346 3.58 -16.40 -9.74
N THR A 347 2.58 -17.29 -9.66
CA THR A 347 1.41 -17.25 -10.55
C THR A 347 0.65 -15.92 -10.40
N HIS A 348 0.43 -15.44 -9.18
CA HIS A 348 -0.23 -14.15 -8.94
C HIS A 348 0.55 -12.96 -9.52
N ILE A 349 1.87 -12.92 -9.32
CA ILE A 349 2.72 -11.85 -9.86
C ILE A 349 2.66 -11.86 -11.39
N ILE A 350 2.91 -13.02 -12.02
CA ILE A 350 2.95 -13.14 -13.49
C ILE A 350 1.59 -12.81 -14.11
N ASN A 351 0.51 -13.39 -13.59
CA ASN A 351 -0.82 -13.22 -14.18
C ASN A 351 -1.31 -11.77 -14.05
N ASN A 352 -1.02 -11.09 -12.96
CA ASN A 352 -1.43 -9.70 -12.80
C ASN A 352 -0.57 -8.74 -13.63
N ILE A 353 0.74 -8.98 -13.77
CA ILE A 353 1.59 -8.19 -14.66
C ILE A 353 1.11 -8.30 -16.13
N LYS A 354 0.71 -9.50 -16.57
CA LYS A 354 0.18 -9.73 -17.92
C LYS A 354 -1.08 -8.90 -18.22
N LYS A 355 -1.89 -8.57 -17.22
CA LYS A 355 -3.13 -7.76 -17.40
C LYS A 355 -2.85 -6.32 -17.79
N LEU A 356 -1.69 -5.76 -17.42
CA LEU A 356 -1.35 -4.36 -17.68
C LEU A 356 -1.04 -4.05 -19.15
N ASN A 357 -0.94 -5.07 -20.02
CA ASN A 357 -0.58 -4.92 -21.44
C ASN A 357 0.57 -3.93 -21.69
N LEU A 358 1.62 -4.05 -20.87
CA LEU A 358 2.75 -3.13 -20.88
C LEU A 358 3.45 -3.16 -22.23
N LYS A 359 3.85 -1.98 -22.72
CA LYS A 359 4.66 -1.86 -23.94
C LYS A 359 6.13 -2.22 -23.69
N THR A 360 6.53 -2.48 -22.43
CA THR A 360 7.91 -2.80 -22.00
C THR A 360 8.41 -4.07 -22.68
N LYS A 361 9.68 -4.09 -23.10
CA LYS A 361 10.23 -5.24 -23.85
C LYS A 361 10.50 -6.45 -22.96
N SER A 362 11.02 -6.24 -21.76
CA SER A 362 11.27 -7.32 -20.81
C SER A 362 11.17 -6.87 -19.36
N ILE A 363 10.75 -7.80 -18.51
CA ILE A 363 10.72 -7.63 -17.06
C ILE A 363 11.53 -8.77 -16.46
N GLN A 364 12.54 -8.43 -15.66
CA GLN A 364 13.27 -9.36 -14.81
C GLN A 364 12.72 -9.25 -13.39
N ILE A 365 12.52 -10.38 -12.73
CA ILE A 365 12.10 -10.44 -11.34
C ILE A 365 13.18 -11.19 -10.58
N LEU A 366 13.77 -10.52 -9.58
CA LEU A 366 14.70 -11.09 -8.62
C LEU A 366 13.99 -11.21 -7.29
N LEU A 367 13.92 -12.43 -6.78
CA LEU A 367 13.33 -12.74 -5.47
C LEU A 367 14.45 -13.11 -4.50
N VAL A 368 14.44 -12.49 -3.33
CA VAL A 368 15.25 -12.89 -2.17
C VAL A 368 14.26 -13.49 -1.18
N THR A 369 14.40 -14.77 -0.86
CA THR A 369 13.38 -15.51 -0.11
C THR A 369 14.00 -16.59 0.77
N HIS A 370 13.38 -16.80 1.92
CA HIS A 370 13.61 -17.97 2.77
C HIS A 370 12.49 -19.02 2.62
N SER A 371 11.62 -18.89 1.61
CA SER A 371 10.46 -19.76 1.40
C SER A 371 10.75 -20.87 0.38
N PRO A 372 10.61 -22.16 0.77
CA PRO A 372 10.70 -23.29 -0.16
C PRO A 372 9.53 -23.35 -1.14
N PHE A 373 8.38 -22.76 -0.78
CA PHE A 373 7.16 -22.81 -1.59
C PHE A 373 7.35 -22.06 -2.90
N VAL A 374 8.10 -20.96 -2.87
CA VAL A 374 8.43 -20.14 -4.05
C VAL A 374 9.43 -20.86 -4.95
N LEU A 375 10.40 -21.59 -4.37
CA LEU A 375 11.44 -22.30 -5.14
C LEU A 375 10.89 -23.40 -6.04
N SER A 376 9.77 -24.04 -5.66
CA SER A 376 9.14 -25.09 -6.47
C SER A 376 8.67 -24.58 -7.85
N ASP A 377 8.39 -23.29 -7.99
CA ASP A 377 7.98 -22.67 -9.26
C ASP A 377 9.17 -22.13 -10.10
N ILE A 378 10.41 -22.26 -9.60
CA ILE A 378 11.59 -21.64 -10.23
C ILE A 378 12.56 -22.72 -10.73
N PRO A 379 12.99 -22.69 -12.00
CA PRO A 379 14.04 -23.58 -12.52
C PRO A 379 15.37 -23.40 -11.78
N LYS A 380 16.07 -24.51 -11.55
CA LYS A 380 17.34 -24.55 -10.79
C LYS A 380 18.38 -23.55 -11.32
N ASN A 381 18.50 -23.46 -12.64
CA ASN A 381 19.42 -22.53 -13.33
C ASN A 381 19.13 -21.05 -13.05
N ASN A 382 17.97 -20.72 -12.50
CA ASN A 382 17.57 -19.37 -12.10
C ASN A 382 17.64 -19.17 -10.57
N VAL A 383 18.24 -20.10 -9.82
CA VAL A 383 18.38 -20.04 -8.37
C VAL A 383 19.85 -19.83 -7.99
N LEU A 384 20.11 -18.82 -7.14
CA LEU A 384 21.41 -18.58 -6.53
C LEU A 384 21.33 -18.86 -5.02
N TYR A 385 21.95 -19.96 -4.58
CA TYR A 385 22.06 -20.28 -3.17
C TYR A 385 23.20 -19.51 -2.50
N LEU A 386 22.93 -18.98 -1.31
CA LEU A 386 23.90 -18.22 -0.52
C LEU A 386 24.15 -18.91 0.82
N ASP A 387 25.43 -19.10 1.16
CA ASP A 387 25.88 -19.53 2.49
C ASP A 387 26.96 -18.55 2.98
N GLN A 388 26.76 -17.99 4.17
CA GLN A 388 27.66 -16.97 4.76
C GLN A 388 28.03 -15.82 3.78
N GLY A 389 27.03 -15.34 3.03
CA GLY A 389 27.20 -14.23 2.07
C GLY A 389 27.99 -14.60 0.80
N ARG A 390 28.24 -15.89 0.54
CA ARG A 390 28.92 -16.38 -0.65
C ARG A 390 28.03 -17.33 -1.45
N PRO A 391 28.10 -17.32 -2.79
CA PRO A 391 27.49 -18.36 -3.61
C PRO A 391 27.99 -19.74 -3.16
N CYS A 392 27.08 -20.66 -2.85
CA CYS A 392 27.42 -22.05 -2.60
C CYS A 392 27.00 -22.93 -3.79
N LYS A 393 27.70 -24.06 -3.97
CA LYS A 393 27.35 -25.01 -5.04
C LYS A 393 25.98 -25.63 -4.77
N GLU A 394 25.25 -25.79 -5.86
CA GLU A 394 23.93 -26.40 -5.99
C GLU A 394 23.78 -27.69 -5.17
N ASN A 395 22.60 -27.92 -4.58
CA ASN A 395 22.13 -29.30 -4.44
C ASN A 395 21.94 -29.88 -5.85
N ASP A 396 22.26 -31.16 -6.07
CA ASP A 396 22.00 -31.80 -7.36
C ASP A 396 20.50 -31.87 -7.71
N SER A 397 19.60 -31.58 -6.76
CA SER A 397 18.15 -31.60 -6.97
C SER A 397 17.66 -30.46 -7.87
N GLU A 398 16.79 -30.84 -8.81
CA GLU A 398 15.98 -29.90 -9.58
C GLU A 398 14.97 -29.21 -8.67
N SER A 399 14.73 -27.91 -8.87
CA SER A 399 13.78 -27.15 -8.06
C SER A 399 12.39 -27.02 -8.69
N PHE A 400 12.30 -26.93 -10.01
CA PHE A 400 11.02 -26.71 -10.69
C PHE A 400 10.12 -27.95 -10.62
N GLY A 401 8.92 -27.80 -10.07
CA GLY A 401 7.96 -28.87 -9.83
C GLY A 401 8.38 -29.86 -8.74
N ALA A 402 9.46 -29.58 -8.00
CA ALA A 402 9.97 -30.46 -6.97
C ALA A 402 9.08 -30.47 -5.72
N ASN A 403 9.14 -31.57 -4.97
CA ASN A 403 8.41 -31.72 -3.72
C ASN A 403 8.92 -30.69 -2.70
N ILE A 404 8.01 -29.87 -2.17
CA ILE A 404 8.33 -28.79 -1.22
C ILE A 404 9.02 -29.34 0.05
N PHE A 405 8.68 -30.56 0.50
CA PHE A 405 9.35 -31.19 1.64
C PHE A 405 10.81 -31.58 1.34
N GLU A 406 11.10 -32.01 0.12
CA GLU A 406 12.47 -32.29 -0.31
C GLU A 406 13.27 -30.99 -0.45
N LEU A 407 12.65 -29.94 -1.02
CA LEU A 407 13.26 -28.61 -1.08
C LEU A 407 13.56 -28.05 0.31
N LEU A 408 12.65 -28.21 1.28
CA LEU A 408 12.89 -27.84 2.67
C LEU A 408 14.11 -28.54 3.27
N LYS A 409 14.20 -29.84 3.04
CA LYS A 409 15.30 -30.65 3.56
C LYS A 409 16.64 -30.23 2.95
N ASP A 410 16.66 -30.13 1.62
CA ASP A 410 17.89 -29.97 0.84
C ASP A 410 18.30 -28.50 0.77
N SER A 411 17.40 -27.59 0.39
CA SER A 411 17.70 -26.17 0.11
C SER A 411 17.76 -25.30 1.37
N PHE A 412 17.08 -25.69 2.45
CA PHE A 412 17.06 -24.91 3.71
C PHE A 412 17.90 -25.53 4.82
N TYR A 413 18.77 -26.48 4.47
CA TYR A 413 19.77 -27.04 5.38
C TYR A 413 19.18 -27.57 6.69
N LEU A 414 18.03 -28.27 6.63
CA LEU A 414 17.51 -29.07 7.75
C LEU A 414 18.38 -30.32 7.95
N LYS A 415 19.68 -30.12 8.16
CA LYS A 415 20.74 -31.14 8.26
C LYS A 415 20.51 -32.07 9.44
N ASP A 416 19.91 -31.56 10.51
CA ASP A 416 19.62 -32.30 11.74
C ASP A 416 18.28 -33.05 11.71
N GLY A 417 17.61 -33.07 10.55
CA GLY A 417 16.38 -33.81 10.31
C GLY A 417 15.09 -32.97 10.47
N PRO A 418 13.92 -33.58 10.20
CA PRO A 418 12.63 -32.90 10.15
C PRO A 418 11.98 -32.72 11.54
N ILE A 419 12.63 -33.18 12.61
CA ILE A 419 12.07 -33.18 13.97
C ILE A 419 12.56 -31.93 14.71
N GLY A 420 11.65 -31.22 15.37
CA GLY A 420 12.00 -30.08 16.20
C GLY A 420 13.00 -30.44 17.31
N VAL A 421 14.00 -29.58 17.52
CA VAL A 421 15.10 -29.82 18.48
C VAL A 421 14.61 -30.10 19.89
N HIS A 422 13.52 -29.45 20.33
CA HIS A 422 12.92 -29.71 21.65
C HIS A 422 12.36 -31.13 21.77
N SER A 423 11.57 -31.55 20.77
CA SER A 423 11.01 -32.90 20.70
C SER A 423 12.12 -33.94 20.60
N TYR A 424 13.17 -33.69 19.82
CA TYR A 424 14.34 -34.56 19.73
C TYR A 424 14.97 -34.80 21.11
N LYS A 425 15.24 -33.73 21.89
CA LYS A 425 15.80 -33.85 23.25
C LYS A 425 14.93 -34.72 24.15
N ILE A 426 13.62 -34.51 24.15
CA ILE A 426 12.68 -35.31 24.96
C ILE A 426 12.71 -36.78 24.54
N LEU A 427 12.66 -37.05 23.23
CA LEU A 427 12.72 -38.42 22.70
C LEU A 427 14.03 -39.10 23.11
N THR A 428 15.17 -38.43 22.97
CA THR A 428 16.46 -38.96 23.40
C THR A 428 16.48 -39.28 24.90
N GLU A 429 15.98 -38.37 25.74
CA GLU A 429 15.86 -38.62 27.18
C GLU A 429 14.94 -39.81 27.51
N MET A 430 13.85 -39.99 26.75
CA MET A 430 12.94 -41.13 26.91
C MET A 430 13.65 -42.45 26.56
N PHE A 431 14.35 -42.50 25.42
CA PHE A 431 15.15 -43.67 25.02
C PHE A 431 16.24 -43.98 26.06
N GLU A 432 16.97 -42.97 26.55
CA GLU A 432 17.98 -43.13 27.59
C GLU A 432 17.37 -43.67 28.89
N LYS A 433 16.24 -43.12 29.34
CA LYS A 433 15.52 -43.60 30.53
C LYS A 433 15.08 -45.06 30.38
N LEU A 434 14.54 -45.44 29.22
CA LEU A 434 14.13 -46.82 28.96
C LEU A 434 15.34 -47.78 28.86
N ASN A 435 16.50 -47.31 28.41
CA ASN A 435 17.72 -48.12 28.33
C ASN A 435 18.48 -48.22 29.68
N LYS A 436 18.20 -47.38 30.67
CA LYS A 436 18.81 -47.49 32.01
C LYS A 436 18.50 -48.84 32.66
N LYS A 437 19.49 -49.44 33.35
CA LYS A 437 19.31 -50.71 34.08
C LYS A 437 18.19 -50.64 35.13
N ARG A 438 18.02 -49.50 35.79
CA ARG A 438 16.95 -49.24 36.75
C ARG A 438 16.30 -47.90 36.45
N LEU A 439 14.98 -47.90 36.39
CA LEU A 439 14.13 -46.72 36.25
C LEU A 439 13.16 -46.67 37.45
N SER A 440 12.85 -45.49 37.99
CA SER A 440 11.82 -45.42 39.04
C SER A 440 10.43 -45.61 38.42
N LYS A 441 9.45 -46.05 39.22
CA LYS A 441 8.07 -46.21 38.75
C LYS A 441 7.49 -44.88 38.24
N LYS A 442 7.81 -43.78 38.93
CA LYS A 442 7.39 -42.42 38.54
C LYS A 442 7.96 -42.00 37.19
N GLU A 443 9.23 -42.29 36.92
CA GLU A 443 9.84 -42.00 35.61
C GLU A 443 9.28 -42.92 34.51
N PHE A 444 9.02 -44.19 34.81
CA PHE A 444 8.43 -45.12 33.86
C PHE A 444 7.01 -44.70 33.45
N ASP A 445 6.18 -44.34 34.42
CA ASP A 445 4.81 -43.86 34.17
C ASP A 445 4.85 -42.55 33.36
N ALA A 446 5.75 -41.62 33.69
CA ALA A 446 5.93 -40.38 32.93
C ALA A 446 6.35 -40.61 31.46
N VAL A 447 7.27 -41.55 31.21
CA VAL A 447 7.67 -41.90 29.83
C VAL A 447 6.51 -42.54 29.07
N LYS A 448 5.77 -43.44 29.73
CA LYS A 448 4.60 -44.10 29.14
C LYS A 448 3.51 -43.09 28.75
N ASP A 449 3.21 -42.14 29.64
CA ASP A 449 2.21 -41.10 29.37
C ASP A 449 2.68 -40.19 28.22
N MET A 450 3.97 -39.80 28.22
CA MET A 450 4.54 -38.98 27.15
C MET A 450 4.50 -39.64 25.77
N THR A 451 4.62 -40.98 25.72
CA THR A 451 4.58 -41.76 24.47
C THR A 451 3.24 -41.61 23.74
N GLN A 452 2.15 -41.29 24.45
CA GLN A 452 0.83 -41.09 23.84
C GLN A 452 0.77 -39.85 22.94
N TYR A 453 1.63 -38.85 23.19
CA TYR A 453 1.67 -37.58 22.45
C TYR A 453 2.62 -37.60 21.24
N ILE A 454 3.31 -38.71 21.00
CA ILE A 454 4.23 -38.84 19.86
C ILE A 454 3.42 -39.02 18.57
N GLY A 455 3.59 -38.08 17.63
CA GLY A 455 2.84 -38.06 16.37
C GLY A 455 3.45 -38.92 15.25
N GLU A 456 4.73 -39.29 15.33
CA GLU A 456 5.38 -40.13 14.33
C GLU A 456 5.15 -41.63 14.69
N PRO A 457 4.45 -42.41 13.82
CA PRO A 457 4.03 -43.76 14.17
C PRO A 457 5.17 -44.74 14.44
N PHE A 458 6.26 -44.67 13.68
CA PHE A 458 7.40 -45.58 13.81
C PHE A 458 8.15 -45.39 15.15
N LEU A 459 8.44 -44.15 15.52
CA LEU A 459 9.06 -43.78 16.80
C LEU A 459 8.18 -44.18 17.98
N LYS A 460 6.86 -44.01 17.84
CA LYS A 460 5.90 -44.43 18.86
C LYS A 460 5.91 -45.95 19.05
N GLU A 461 5.83 -46.70 17.95
CA GLU A 461 5.85 -48.17 17.99
C GLU A 461 7.14 -48.70 18.64
N GLU A 462 8.29 -48.09 18.34
CA GLU A 462 9.57 -48.48 18.92
C GLU A 462 9.66 -48.20 20.43
N LEU A 463 9.17 -47.04 20.88
CA LEU A 463 9.09 -46.73 22.31
C LEU A 463 8.12 -47.65 23.04
N GLU A 464 6.99 -48.00 22.44
CA GLU A 464 6.02 -48.95 23.01
C GLU A 464 6.63 -50.35 23.18
N LYS A 465 7.41 -50.83 22.20
CA LYS A 465 8.18 -52.08 22.31
C LYS A 465 9.17 -52.04 23.48
N LEU A 466 9.95 -50.97 23.60
CA LEU A 466 10.90 -50.80 24.71
C LEU A 466 10.20 -50.73 26.07
N ILE A 467 9.05 -50.06 26.15
CA ILE A 467 8.20 -50.01 27.34
C ILE A 467 7.72 -51.42 27.70
N GLU A 468 7.28 -52.23 26.74
CA GLU A 468 6.81 -53.61 26.98
C GLU A 468 7.94 -54.51 27.48
N LEU A 469 9.12 -54.44 26.85
CA LEU A 469 10.32 -55.14 27.30
C LEU A 469 10.67 -54.78 28.76
N LYS A 470 10.65 -53.49 29.09
CA LYS A 470 10.88 -53.04 30.46
C LYS A 470 9.83 -53.56 31.44
N LYS A 471 8.54 -53.58 31.08
CA LYS A 471 7.49 -54.17 31.94
C LYS A 471 7.79 -55.62 32.27
N LYS A 472 8.23 -56.41 31.28
CA LYS A 472 8.62 -57.82 31.48
C LYS A 472 9.78 -57.95 32.47
N ASP A 473 10.81 -57.10 32.36
CA ASP A 473 11.95 -57.06 33.31
C ASP A 473 11.55 -56.70 34.74
N TYR A 474 10.59 -55.79 34.92
CA TYR A 474 10.05 -55.49 36.26
C TYR A 474 9.27 -56.67 36.84
N ALA A 475 8.51 -57.41 36.01
CA ALA A 475 7.72 -58.56 36.43
C ALA A 475 8.60 -59.76 36.84
N THR A 476 9.65 -60.08 36.06
CA THR A 476 10.60 -61.16 36.39
C THR A 476 11.43 -60.86 37.63
N ASN A 477 11.89 -59.62 37.82
CA ASN A 477 12.62 -59.23 39.04
C ASN A 477 11.76 -59.29 40.31
N LYS A 478 10.44 -59.06 40.21
CA LYS A 478 9.51 -59.19 41.34
C LYS A 478 9.31 -60.65 41.75
N ASN A 479 9.19 -61.56 40.77
CA ASN A 479 9.05 -63.01 41.02
C ASN A 479 10.33 -63.70 41.52
N SER A 480 11.51 -63.15 41.22
CA SER A 480 12.78 -63.67 41.76
C SER A 480 13.02 -63.29 43.23
N LYS A 481 12.44 -62.17 43.70
CA LYS A 481 12.49 -61.75 45.11
C LYS A 481 11.46 -62.44 45.99
N SER A 482 10.30 -62.83 45.46
CA SER A 482 9.28 -63.58 46.22
C SER A 482 9.61 -65.06 46.43
N LYS A 483 10.55 -65.64 45.66
CA LYS A 483 11.05 -67.01 45.82
C LYS A 483 12.27 -67.13 46.77
N LYS A 484 12.70 -66.04 47.40
CA LYS A 484 13.87 -65.99 48.30
C LYS A 484 13.51 -65.74 49.77
N VAL A 485 12.26 -65.99 50.17
CA VAL A 485 11.82 -65.99 51.58
C VAL A 485 11.65 -67.42 52.05
#